data_AF-A0A3D2MVT5-F1
#
_entry.id   AF-A0A3D2MVT5-F1
#
_cell.length_a   1.000
_cell.length_b   1.000
_cell.length_c   1.000
_cell.angle_alpha   90.00
_cell.angle_beta   90.00
_cell.angle_gamma   90.00
#
_symmetry.space_group_name_H-M   'P 1'
#
loop_
_entity.id
_entity.type
_entity.pdbx_description
1 polymer ?
#
loop_
_entity_poly.entity_id
_entity_poly.type
_entity_poly.pdbx_seq_one_letter_code
_entity_poly.pdbx_strand_id
1 'polypeptide(L)' 'MSDRITTSKLDAMKSAGDKFVMVTAYDSTFARLVSDAGAECILVGDSLGMVLQGHDTTVPV' A
#
# COMPACT_ATOMS: atom_id res chain seq x y z
N MET A 1 2.17 -2.04 -20.04
CA MET A 1 2.42 -1.02 -19.00
C MET A 1 1.18 -0.96 -18.16
N SER A 2 1.28 -1.31 -16.87
CA SER A 2 0.12 -1.35 -15.98
C SER A 2 -0.46 0.07 -15.83
N ASP A 3 -1.78 0.16 -15.81
CA ASP A 3 -2.50 1.43 -15.77
C ASP A 3 -2.20 2.15 -14.44
N ARG A 4 -1.82 3.43 -14.49
CA ARG A 4 -1.39 4.17 -13.29
C ARG A 4 -2.59 4.43 -12.38
N ILE A 5 -2.51 4.02 -11.12
CA ILE A 5 -3.51 4.36 -10.11
C ILE A 5 -3.33 5.81 -9.65
N THR A 6 -4.44 6.53 -9.54
CA THR A 6 -4.50 7.93 -9.07
C THR A 6 -5.62 8.07 -8.06
N THR A 7 -5.61 9.16 -7.28
CA THR A 7 -6.69 9.46 -6.31
C THR A 7 -8.06 9.52 -6.98
N SER A 8 -8.17 10.15 -8.16
CA SER A 8 -9.42 10.21 -8.92
C SER A 8 -9.94 8.83 -9.34
N LYS A 9 -9.05 7.86 -9.61
CA LYS A 9 -9.47 6.48 -9.90
C LYS A 9 -10.00 5.78 -8.66
N LEU A 10 -9.36 5.98 -7.51
CA LEU A 10 -9.85 5.42 -6.23
C LEU A 10 -11.22 6.00 -5.86
N ASP A 11 -11.43 7.30 -6.09
CA ASP A 11 -12.73 7.95 -5.90
C ASP A 11 -13.80 7.39 -6.83
N ALA A 12 -13.44 7.11 -8.09
CA ALA A 12 -14.34 6.47 -9.06
C ALA A 12 -14.70 5.04 -8.65
N MET A 13 -13.72 4.23 -8.24
CA MET A 13 -13.95 2.85 -7.74
C MET A 13 -14.89 2.87 -6.53
N LYS A 14 -14.63 3.76 -5.56
CA LYS A 14 -15.51 3.95 -4.41
C LYS A 14 -16.94 4.32 -4.81
N SER A 15 -17.10 5.22 -5.78
CA SER A 15 -18.41 5.66 -6.26
C SER A 15 -19.16 4.57 -7.03
N ALA A 16 -18.44 3.70 -7.73
CA ALA A 16 -18.97 2.52 -8.41
C ALA A 16 -19.30 1.36 -7.46
N GLY A 17 -18.81 1.40 -6.21
CA GLY A 17 -18.92 0.31 -5.25
C GLY A 17 -17.85 -0.77 -5.39
N ASP A 18 -16.88 -0.56 -6.28
CA ASP A 18 -15.75 -1.45 -6.51
C ASP A 18 -14.75 -1.32 -5.37
N LYS A 19 -14.41 -2.45 -4.74
CA LYS A 19 -13.39 -2.49 -3.69
C LYS A 19 -12.01 -2.51 -4.32
N PHE A 20 -11.06 -1.82 -3.68
CA PHE A 20 -9.64 -1.84 -4.04
C PHE A 20 -8.81 -2.33 -2.85
N VAL A 21 -7.63 -2.86 -3.17
CA VAL A 21 -6.70 -3.47 -2.22
C VAL A 21 -5.58 -2.49 -1.90
N MET A 22 -5.25 -2.38 -0.61
CA MET A 22 -4.11 -1.63 -0.10
C MET A 22 -3.25 -2.54 0.78
N VAL A 23 -1.94 -2.54 0.53
CA VAL A 23 -0.98 -3.37 1.26
C VAL A 23 0.21 -2.52 1.67
N THR A 24 0.80 -2.81 2.84
CA THR A 24 2.04 -2.15 3.24
C THR A 24 3.24 -2.77 2.54
N ALA A 25 4.17 -1.94 2.08
CA ALA A 25 5.48 -2.39 1.60
C ALA A 25 6.53 -1.35 1.98
N TYR A 26 7.71 -1.82 2.38
CA TYR A 26 8.76 -0.97 2.94
C TYR A 26 10.07 -1.00 2.13
N ASP A 27 10.14 -1.82 1.09
CA ASP A 27 11.26 -1.89 0.15
C ASP A 27 10.79 -2.09 -1.30
N SER A 28 11.72 -1.91 -2.23
CA SER A 28 11.46 -1.96 -3.67
C SER A 28 11.08 -3.36 -4.17
N THR A 29 11.55 -4.42 -3.50
CA THR A 29 11.31 -5.80 -3.91
C THR A 29 9.86 -6.16 -3.65
N PHE A 30 9.37 -5.92 -2.42
CA PHE A 30 7.97 -6.14 -2.09
C PHE A 30 7.05 -5.16 -2.79
N ALA A 31 7.43 -3.89 -2.94
CA ALA A 31 6.60 -2.92 -3.66
C ALA A 31 6.35 -3.37 -5.11
N ARG A 32 7.37 -3.91 -5.79
CA ARG A 32 7.22 -4.48 -7.13
C ARG A 32 6.32 -5.71 -7.12
N LEU A 33 6.55 -6.66 -6.21
CA LEU A 33 5.78 -7.90 -6.13
C LEU A 33 4.29 -7.62 -5.85
N VAL A 34 3.99 -6.70 -4.95
CA VAL A 34 2.63 -6.28 -4.59
C VAL A 34 1.95 -5.55 -5.75
N SER A 35 2.68 -4.68 -6.46
CA SER A 35 2.17 -4.02 -7.66
C SER A 35 1.87 -5.01 -8.78
N ASP A 36 2.74 -6.01 -8.99
CA ASP A 36 2.56 -7.05 -10.01
C ASP A 36 1.41 -8.02 -9.63
N ALA A 37 1.13 -8.19 -8.34
CA ALA A 37 -0.01 -8.94 -7.82
C ALA A 37 -1.36 -8.20 -7.94
N GLY A 38 -1.35 -6.93 -8.36
CA GLY A 38 -2.56 -6.16 -8.66
C GLY A 38 -3.08 -5.28 -7.53
N ALA A 39 -2.32 -5.03 -6.46
CA ALA A 39 -2.74 -4.07 -5.45
C ALA A 39 -2.76 -2.63 -6.02
N GLU A 40 -3.86 -1.91 -5.83
CA GLU A 40 -4.01 -0.55 -6.35
C GLU A 40 -3.24 0.48 -5.51
N CYS A 41 -2.99 0.17 -4.23
CA CYS A 41 -2.31 1.07 -3.31
C CYS A 41 -1.23 0.36 -2.51
N ILE A 42 -0.09 1.04 -2.34
CA ILE A 42 0.99 0.66 -1.44
C ILE A 42 1.13 1.72 -0.35
N LEU A 43 1.07 1.31 0.91
CA LEU A 43 1.23 2.19 2.07
C LEU A 43 2.61 2.00 2.70
N VAL A 44 3.42 3.05 2.67
CA VAL A 44 4.63 3.13 3.50
C VAL A 44 4.21 3.71 4.86
N GLY A 45 3.84 2.83 5.78
CA GLY A 45 3.31 3.20 7.10
C GLY A 45 4.36 3.16 8.21
N ASP A 46 4.06 3.84 9.32
CA ASP A 46 4.80 3.81 10.60
C ASP A 46 4.80 2.42 11.26
N SER A 47 3.90 1.53 10.81
CA SER A 47 3.90 0.10 11.13
C SER A 47 5.24 -0.60 10.89
N LEU A 48 6.12 -0.01 10.06
CA LEU A 48 7.52 -0.44 9.91
C LEU A 48 8.27 -0.53 11.25
N GLY A 49 7.93 0.31 12.23
CA GLY A 49 8.56 0.28 13.56
C GLY A 49 8.38 -1.05 14.26
N MET A 50 7.19 -1.62 14.15
CA MET A 50 6.90 -2.92 14.77
C MET A 50 7.47 -4.07 13.94
N VAL A 51 7.27 -4.05 12.63
CA VAL A 51 7.57 -5.23 11.78
C VAL A 51 9.01 -5.31 11.28
N LEU A 52 9.73 -4.18 11.17
CA LEU A 52 11.13 -4.13 10.73
C LEU A 52 12.08 -3.76 11.86
N GLN A 53 11.74 -2.76 12.68
CA GLN A 53 12.64 -2.26 13.73
C GLN A 53 12.47 -3.02 15.06
N GLY A 54 11.38 -3.79 15.22
CA GLY A 54 11.11 -4.60 16.40
C GLY A 54 10.64 -3.80 17.62
N HIS A 55 10.07 -2.61 17.42
CA HIS A 55 9.46 -1.82 18.49
C HIS A 55 8.09 -2.38 18.89
N ASP A 56 7.72 -2.20 20.16
CA ASP A 56 6.39 -2.60 20.66
C ASP A 56 5.25 -1.67 20.18
N THR A 57 5.60 -0.46 19.72
CA THR A 57 4.65 0.55 19.23
C THR A 57 5.26 1.30 18.05
N THR A 58 4.45 2.10 17.34
CA THR A 58 4.91 2.95 16.23
C THR A 58 5.40 4.34 16.67
N VAL A 59 5.33 4.68 17.97
CA VAL A 59 5.78 5.97 18.52
C VAL A 59 7.28 6.26 18.29
N PRO A 60 8.20 5.28 18.33
CA PRO A 60 9.64 5.54 18.15
C PRO A 60 10.10 5.73 16.69
N VAL A 61 9.18 5.69 15.72
CA VAL A 61 9.45 5.66 14.27
C VAL A 61 9.59 7.05 13.68
#